data_AF-A0A285N9U3-F1
#
_entry.id   AF-A0A285N9U3-F1
#
_cell.length_a   1.000
_cell.length_b   1.000
_cell.length_c   1.000
_cell.angle_alpha   90.00
_cell.angle_beta   90.00
_cell.angle_gamma   90.00
#
_symmetry.space_group_name_H-M   'P 1'
#
loop_
_entity.id
_entity.type
_entity.pdbx_description
1 polymer ?
#
loop_
_entity_poly.entity_id
_entity_poly.type
_entity_poly.pdbx_seq_one_letter_code
_entity_poly.pdbx_strand_id
1 'polypeptide(L)'
;MREVIRLRAAGRKRALSPVIGVGLLIAIVVTLAAVTMFMVGGLTDQSGPAPQATLDLQTEGDGPAHVIVHQGGDTLGERDGRLVVRGVANPEALATVELSADDSVSVYPVDENVAIVWFAEDGDESHVLASFDADPVPASPDEGCAWVESRAGGDLTIDGITVACDVETSGTITVKQGGTVLGDIDGGDIDFDNANIYGSVDASKGVDVSNTSVDGSIDADGDVDIDAGSTVSAAVSGANVDLSKATVEGALVADNQIAASNGVVEDDIAASGNVDLDSSTVGGHAFVGSDFDCSNSTVDGDQCADYSPRNYDEY
;
A
#
# COMPACT_ATOMS: atom_id res chain seq x y z
N MET A 1 88.57 62.81 8.05
CA MET A 1 87.85 61.65 8.61
C MET A 1 86.40 61.71 8.12
N ARG A 2 85.96 60.63 7.45
CA ARG A 2 84.59 60.24 7.07
C ARG A 2 83.89 60.96 5.89
N GLU A 3 83.67 60.15 4.86
CA GLU A 3 82.65 60.23 3.81
C GLU A 3 81.25 60.51 4.33
N VAL A 4 80.43 61.17 3.51
CA VAL A 4 79.00 60.80 3.38
C VAL A 4 78.62 60.85 1.89
N ILE A 5 78.46 59.66 1.31
CA ILE A 5 77.90 59.40 0.00
C ILE A 5 76.39 59.67 0.05
N ARG A 6 75.88 60.57 -0.79
CA ARG A 6 74.43 60.70 -1.07
C ARG A 6 74.09 59.93 -2.34
N LEU A 7 73.55 58.72 -2.17
CA LEU A 7 72.90 57.96 -3.24
C LEU A 7 71.60 58.66 -3.66
N ARG A 8 71.55 59.20 -4.88
CA ARG A 8 70.30 59.54 -5.57
C ARG A 8 69.72 58.27 -6.18
N ALA A 9 68.63 57.77 -5.60
CA ALA A 9 67.84 56.71 -6.21
C ALA A 9 67.09 57.26 -7.43
N ALA A 10 67.62 57.00 -8.63
CA ALA A 10 66.89 57.23 -9.87
C ALA A 10 65.78 56.17 -10.00
N GLY A 11 64.54 56.56 -9.70
CA GLY A 11 63.36 55.74 -9.92
C GLY A 11 63.16 55.49 -11.42
N ARG A 12 63.66 54.35 -11.92
CA ARG A 12 63.30 53.84 -13.24
C ARG A 12 61.83 53.41 -13.22
N LYS A 13 60.93 54.26 -13.71
CA LYS A 13 59.62 53.81 -14.19
C LYS A 13 59.87 52.97 -15.44
N ARG A 14 59.90 51.64 -15.30
CA ARG A 14 59.89 50.74 -16.46
C ARG A 14 58.52 50.89 -17.11
N ALA A 15 58.47 51.59 -18.26
CA ALA A 15 57.30 51.52 -19.12
C ALA A 15 57.22 50.07 -19.62
N LEU A 16 56.17 49.36 -19.19
CA LEU A 16 55.82 48.06 -19.77
C LEU A 16 55.58 48.31 -21.27
N SER A 17 56.23 47.54 -22.15
CA SER A 17 55.98 47.71 -23.57
C SER A 17 54.50 47.36 -23.85
N PRO A 18 53.81 48.07 -24.76
CA PRO A 18 52.40 47.83 -25.04
C PRO A 18 52.07 46.35 -25.32
N VAL A 19 53.01 45.64 -25.95
CA VAL A 19 52.87 44.22 -26.29
C VAL A 19 52.98 43.31 -25.06
N ILE A 20 53.90 43.60 -24.13
CA ILE A 20 54.04 42.82 -22.90
C ILE A 20 52.84 43.06 -21.96
N GLY A 21 52.34 44.30 -21.93
CA GLY A 21 51.13 44.64 -21.17
C GLY A 21 49.89 43.91 -21.68
N VAL A 22 49.71 43.84 -23.00
CA VAL A 22 48.58 43.14 -23.62
C VAL A 22 48.67 41.62 -23.41
N GLY A 23 49.85 41.02 -23.55
CA GLY A 23 50.03 39.59 -23.29
C GLY A 23 49.72 39.20 -21.85
N LEU A 24 50.17 40.01 -20.89
CA LEU A 24 49.87 39.81 -19.47
C LEU A 24 48.37 39.99 -19.16
N LEU A 25 47.73 40.98 -19.79
CA LEU A 25 46.30 41.22 -19.63
C LEU A 25 45.48 40.02 -20.12
N ILE A 26 45.79 39.49 -21.30
CA ILE A 26 45.12 38.31 -21.86
C ILE A 26 45.30 37.11 -20.93
N ALA A 27 46.51 36.88 -20.42
CA ALA A 27 46.77 35.78 -19.49
C ALA A 27 45.89 35.87 -18.23
N ILE A 28 45.81 37.05 -17.62
CA ILE A 28 44.97 37.27 -16.43
C ILE A 28 43.49 37.08 -16.75
N VAL A 29 43.00 37.60 -17.88
CA VAL A 29 41.59 37.45 -18.30
C VAL A 29 41.25 35.98 -18.55
N VAL A 30 42.14 35.22 -19.18
CA VAL A 30 41.94 33.77 -19.41
C VAL A 30 41.93 33.01 -18.09
N THR A 31 42.86 33.30 -17.17
CA THR A 31 42.86 32.65 -15.84
C THR A 31 41.62 33.01 -15.04
N LEU A 32 41.22 34.29 -15.01
CA LEU A 32 39.99 34.72 -14.35
C LEU A 32 38.75 34.05 -14.95
N ALA A 33 38.64 34.01 -16.27
CA ALA A 33 37.54 33.36 -16.96
C ALA A 33 37.45 31.87 -16.60
N ALA A 34 38.58 31.15 -16.61
CA ALA A 34 38.64 29.75 -16.21
C ALA A 34 38.23 29.53 -14.75
N VAL A 35 38.71 30.37 -13.83
CA VAL A 35 38.36 30.30 -12.41
C VAL A 35 36.87 30.61 -12.20
N THR A 36 36.34 31.65 -12.84
CA THR A 36 34.90 31.98 -12.76
C THR A 36 34.03 30.91 -13.38
N MET A 37 34.47 30.26 -14.47
CA MET A 37 33.73 29.17 -15.10
C MET A 37 33.70 27.93 -14.21
N PHE A 38 34.79 27.62 -13.52
CA PHE A 38 34.85 26.55 -12.53
C PHE A 38 33.98 26.87 -11.30
N MET A 39 33.97 28.12 -10.84
CA MET A 39 33.15 28.56 -9.70
C MET A 39 31.65 28.56 -10.01
N VAL A 40 31.25 28.97 -11.23
CA VAL A 40 29.84 29.01 -11.64
C VAL A 40 29.35 27.61 -12.05
N GLY A 41 30.19 26.80 -12.71
CA GLY A 41 29.85 25.42 -13.06
C GLY A 41 29.76 24.49 -11.85
N GLY A 42 30.49 24.78 -10.75
CA GLY A 42 30.35 24.05 -9.49
C GLY A 42 29.14 24.46 -8.64
N LEU A 43 28.36 25.46 -9.08
CA LEU A 43 27.15 25.93 -8.40
C LEU A 43 25.86 25.46 -9.08
N THR A 44 25.94 24.78 -10.23
CA THR A 44 24.76 24.26 -10.95
C THR A 44 24.38 22.84 -10.55
N ASP A 45 25.22 22.12 -9.79
CA ASP A 45 24.96 20.77 -9.26
C ASP A 45 24.31 20.78 -7.86
N GLN A 46 23.63 21.87 -7.46
CA GLN A 46 22.78 21.80 -6.28
C GLN A 46 21.43 21.25 -6.68
N SER A 47 21.32 19.93 -6.69
CA SER A 47 20.06 19.22 -6.48
C SER A 47 19.35 19.92 -5.32
N GLY A 48 18.09 20.35 -5.55
CA GLY A 48 17.33 21.10 -4.55
C GLY A 48 17.25 20.34 -3.21
N PRO A 49 17.05 21.04 -2.07
CA PRO A 49 16.94 20.36 -0.78
C PRO A 49 15.82 19.31 -0.81
N ALA A 50 16.05 18.16 -0.19
CA ALA A 50 15.04 17.10 -0.05
C ALA A 50 13.76 17.65 0.60
N PRO A 51 12.57 17.18 0.17
CA PRO A 51 11.29 17.66 0.67
C PRO A 51 11.18 17.44 2.19
N GLN A 52 10.52 18.37 2.88
CA GLN A 52 10.26 18.30 4.31
C GLN A 52 8.77 18.04 4.55
N ALA A 53 8.42 16.78 4.78
CA ALA A 53 7.08 16.35 5.10
C ALA A 53 7.05 15.61 6.44
N THR A 54 5.93 15.71 7.15
CA THR A 54 5.63 14.90 8.33
C THR A 54 4.76 13.74 7.90
N LEU A 55 5.23 12.53 8.13
CA LEU A 55 4.55 11.30 7.75
C LEU A 55 4.30 10.47 9.01
N ASP A 56 3.22 9.71 8.99
CA ASP A 56 2.85 8.77 10.04
C ASP A 56 2.56 7.40 9.42
N LEU A 57 2.79 6.33 10.16
CA LEU A 57 2.41 4.98 9.77
C LEU A 57 1.38 4.45 10.76
N GLN A 58 0.19 4.15 10.27
CA GLN A 58 -0.92 3.67 11.07
C GLN A 58 -1.33 2.28 10.59
N THR A 59 -1.88 1.46 11.48
CA THR A 59 -2.49 0.18 11.06
C THR A 59 -3.84 0.47 10.42
N GLU A 60 -4.16 -0.21 9.31
CA GLU A 60 -5.45 -0.07 8.63
C GLU A 60 -6.48 -1.04 9.20
N GLY A 61 -7.46 -0.50 9.96
CA GLY A 61 -8.48 -1.36 10.58
C GLY A 61 -7.88 -2.47 11.42
N ASP A 62 -8.43 -3.68 11.30
CA ASP A 62 -7.96 -4.89 11.97
C ASP A 62 -7.07 -5.77 11.05
N GLY A 63 -6.72 -5.29 9.85
CA GLY A 63 -5.93 -6.04 8.87
C GLY A 63 -4.41 -5.83 8.96
N PRO A 64 -3.62 -6.47 8.09
CA PRO A 64 -2.15 -6.39 8.08
C PRO A 64 -1.62 -5.22 7.25
N ALA A 65 -2.48 -4.58 6.47
CA ALA A 65 -2.16 -3.37 5.75
C ALA A 65 -1.85 -2.25 6.76
N HIS A 66 -0.85 -1.47 6.43
CA HIS A 66 -0.52 -0.25 7.15
C HIS A 66 -0.72 0.93 6.19
N VAL A 67 -1.17 2.05 6.72
CA VAL A 67 -1.40 3.28 5.97
C VAL A 67 -0.31 4.28 6.28
N ILE A 68 0.42 4.71 5.26
CA ILE A 68 1.30 5.88 5.34
C ILE A 68 0.42 7.12 5.15
N VAL A 69 0.35 7.98 6.16
CA VAL A 69 -0.47 9.21 6.16
C VAL A 69 0.42 10.45 6.10
N HIS A 70 0.10 11.38 5.20
CA HIS A 70 0.78 12.67 5.12
C HIS A 70 0.14 13.69 6.07
N GLN A 71 0.86 14.04 7.14
CA GLN A 71 0.36 14.94 8.19
C GLN A 71 0.58 16.42 7.87
N GLY A 72 1.37 16.74 6.84
CA GLY A 72 1.65 18.10 6.40
C GLY A 72 3.11 18.36 6.04
N GLY A 73 3.40 19.54 5.48
CA GLY A 73 4.70 19.91 4.93
C GLY A 73 4.68 19.98 3.41
N ASP A 74 5.81 19.69 2.78
CA ASP A 74 5.92 19.64 1.32
C ASP A 74 5.11 18.45 0.76
N THR A 75 4.44 18.66 -0.38
CA THR A 75 3.82 17.56 -1.13
C THR A 75 4.89 16.56 -1.56
N LEU A 76 4.57 15.27 -1.49
CA LEU A 76 5.44 14.17 -1.89
C LEU A 76 4.92 13.50 -3.15
N GLY A 77 5.82 12.94 -3.96
CA GLY A 77 5.45 12.07 -5.08
C GLY A 77 4.91 12.82 -6.30
N GLU A 78 5.74 13.64 -6.95
CA GLU A 78 5.38 14.35 -8.20
C GLU A 78 5.23 13.39 -9.42
N ARG A 79 4.96 12.09 -9.19
CA ARG A 79 4.91 11.00 -10.18
C ARG A 79 6.18 10.85 -11.01
N ASP A 80 7.30 11.27 -10.44
CA ASP A 80 8.62 11.27 -11.05
C ASP A 80 9.49 10.07 -10.63
N GLY A 81 8.94 9.19 -9.78
CA GLY A 81 9.64 7.99 -9.28
C GLY A 81 10.78 8.29 -8.31
N ARG A 82 10.85 9.49 -7.71
CA ARG A 82 11.93 9.86 -6.77
C ARG A 82 11.75 9.31 -5.36
N LEU A 83 10.60 8.68 -5.05
CA LEU A 83 10.31 8.10 -3.75
C LEU A 83 10.28 6.57 -3.83
N VAL A 84 10.94 5.95 -2.86
CA VAL A 84 10.93 4.50 -2.65
C VAL A 84 10.59 4.23 -1.19
N VAL A 85 9.66 3.31 -0.97
CA VAL A 85 9.34 2.79 0.36
C VAL A 85 10.13 1.50 0.57
N ARG A 86 10.97 1.45 1.59
CA ARG A 86 11.73 0.25 1.96
C ARG A 86 11.03 -0.48 3.09
N GLY A 87 11.21 -1.80 3.15
CA GLY A 87 10.59 -2.65 4.17
C GLY A 87 9.14 -3.00 3.90
N VAL A 88 8.64 -2.75 2.68
CA VAL A 88 7.27 -3.07 2.26
C VAL A 88 7.26 -3.95 1.02
N ALA A 89 6.15 -4.64 0.79
CA ALA A 89 5.97 -5.59 -0.30
C ALA A 89 6.02 -4.93 -1.69
N ASN A 90 5.48 -3.72 -1.82
CA ASN A 90 5.58 -2.88 -3.02
C ASN A 90 6.45 -1.63 -2.74
N PRO A 91 7.75 -1.65 -3.07
CA PRO A 91 8.64 -0.51 -2.85
C PRO A 91 8.27 0.75 -3.64
N GLU A 92 7.48 0.60 -4.68
CA GLU A 92 7.07 1.65 -5.60
C GLU A 92 5.67 2.21 -5.27
N ALA A 93 5.09 1.86 -4.11
CA ALA A 93 3.76 2.32 -3.69
C ALA A 93 3.59 3.85 -3.72
N LEU A 94 4.69 4.61 -3.54
CA LEU A 94 4.71 6.07 -3.60
C LEU A 94 5.28 6.64 -4.91
N ALA A 95 5.72 5.81 -5.85
CA ALA A 95 6.39 6.28 -7.06
C ALA A 95 5.42 6.99 -8.02
N THR A 96 4.14 6.62 -8.00
CA THR A 96 3.11 7.06 -8.95
C THR A 96 1.96 7.83 -8.29
N VAL A 97 2.03 8.04 -6.97
CA VAL A 97 1.00 8.72 -6.16
C VAL A 97 1.54 10.06 -5.67
N GLU A 98 0.71 11.09 -5.73
CA GLU A 98 0.99 12.38 -5.09
C GLU A 98 0.33 12.37 -3.70
N LEU A 99 1.12 12.62 -2.65
CA LEU A 99 0.64 12.74 -1.28
C LEU A 99 0.75 14.20 -0.83
N SER A 100 -0.40 14.82 -0.61
CA SER A 100 -0.57 16.09 0.08
C SER A 100 -1.17 15.88 1.48
N ALA A 101 -1.36 16.96 2.24
CA ALA A 101 -1.85 16.83 3.62
C ALA A 101 -3.19 16.09 3.69
N ASP A 102 -3.27 15.14 4.62
CA ASP A 102 -4.36 14.19 4.85
C ASP A 102 -4.50 13.09 3.78
N ASP A 103 -3.68 13.08 2.72
CA ASP A 103 -3.63 11.95 1.80
C ASP A 103 -2.89 10.75 2.41
N SER A 104 -3.20 9.57 1.91
CA SER A 104 -2.64 8.33 2.41
C SER A 104 -2.41 7.27 1.33
N VAL A 105 -1.54 6.30 1.62
CA VAL A 105 -1.34 5.11 0.80
C VAL A 105 -1.21 3.87 1.68
N SER A 106 -1.83 2.77 1.26
CA SER A 106 -1.68 1.48 1.94
C SER A 106 -0.40 0.78 1.50
N VAL A 107 0.25 0.12 2.45
CA VAL A 107 1.48 -0.65 2.27
C VAL A 107 1.41 -1.91 3.11
N TYR A 108 2.10 -2.95 2.68
CA TYR A 108 2.22 -4.21 3.39
C TYR A 108 3.66 -4.35 3.89
N PRO A 109 3.95 -4.06 5.17
CA PRO A 109 5.29 -4.21 5.72
C PRO A 109 5.76 -5.67 5.62
N VAL A 110 6.97 -5.89 5.11
CA VAL A 110 7.63 -7.22 5.06
C VAL A 110 8.93 -7.23 5.88
N ASP A 111 9.24 -6.10 6.53
CA ASP A 111 10.34 -5.89 7.46
C ASP A 111 9.83 -5.12 8.68
N GLU A 112 10.51 -5.25 9.82
CA GLU A 112 10.20 -4.53 11.06
C GLU A 112 10.44 -3.02 10.90
N ASN A 113 11.31 -2.62 9.96
CA ASN A 113 11.60 -1.22 9.69
C ASN A 113 11.12 -0.80 8.29
N VAL A 114 10.14 0.10 8.27
CA VAL A 114 9.69 0.78 7.05
C VAL A 114 10.37 2.13 6.95
N ALA A 115 10.93 2.46 5.78
CA ALA A 115 11.61 3.73 5.57
C ALA A 115 11.26 4.36 4.22
N ILE A 116 10.96 5.65 4.22
CA ILE A 116 10.64 6.41 3.02
C ILE A 116 11.90 7.16 2.59
N VAL A 117 12.40 6.82 1.40
CA VAL A 117 13.66 7.34 0.88
C VAL A 117 13.38 8.16 -0.37
N TRP A 118 13.87 9.39 -0.37
CA TRP A 118 13.87 10.27 -1.53
C TRP A 118 15.22 10.26 -2.23
N PHE A 119 15.20 10.28 -3.57
CA PHE A 119 16.38 10.35 -4.43
C PHE A 119 16.37 11.65 -5.24
N ALA A 120 17.52 12.32 -5.31
CA ALA A 120 17.71 13.47 -6.19
C ALA A 120 17.61 13.05 -7.67
N GLU A 121 17.34 14.02 -8.56
CA GLU A 121 17.14 13.77 -10.00
C GLU A 121 18.33 13.11 -10.70
N ASP A 122 19.55 13.39 -10.24
CA ASP A 122 20.79 12.80 -10.73
C ASP A 122 21.08 11.42 -10.11
N GLY A 123 20.32 11.01 -9.09
CA GLY A 123 20.47 9.75 -8.36
C GLY A 123 21.72 9.66 -7.47
N ASP A 124 22.52 10.72 -7.43
CA ASP A 124 23.80 10.76 -6.70
C ASP A 124 23.61 11.09 -5.20
N GLU A 125 22.42 11.60 -4.84
CA GLU A 125 22.05 11.94 -3.47
C GLU A 125 20.72 11.28 -3.07
N SER A 126 20.64 10.80 -1.83
CA SER A 126 19.40 10.27 -1.25
C SER A 126 19.25 10.66 0.21
N HIS A 127 18.00 10.83 0.65
CA HIS A 127 17.64 11.21 2.02
C HIS A 127 16.52 10.31 2.54
N VAL A 128 16.67 9.85 3.78
CA VAL A 128 15.57 9.19 4.50
C VAL A 128 14.66 10.29 5.04
N LEU A 129 13.43 10.33 4.55
CA LEU A 129 12.43 11.32 4.96
C LEU A 129 11.76 10.91 6.28
N ALA A 130 11.44 9.61 6.41
CA ALA A 130 10.80 9.04 7.58
C ALA A 130 11.20 7.58 7.76
N SER A 131 11.12 7.09 9.00
CA SER A 131 11.28 5.67 9.35
C SER A 131 10.30 5.32 10.46
N PHE A 132 9.74 4.12 10.36
CA PHE A 132 8.69 3.61 11.22
C PHE A 132 9.04 2.18 11.64
N ASP A 133 8.59 1.81 12.84
CA ASP A 133 8.52 0.41 13.25
C ASP A 133 7.17 -0.14 12.76
N ALA A 134 7.16 -1.35 12.22
CA ALA A 134 5.97 -2.00 11.68
C ALA A 134 5.96 -3.49 12.02
N ASP A 135 4.77 -4.08 12.00
CA ASP A 135 4.60 -5.52 12.15
C ASP A 135 4.58 -6.18 10.76
N PRO A 136 5.60 -6.97 10.39
CA PRO A 136 5.70 -7.51 9.05
C PRO A 136 4.71 -8.65 8.80
N VAL A 137 4.14 -8.68 7.60
CA VAL A 137 3.40 -9.86 7.11
C VAL A 137 4.35 -11.05 6.94
N PRO A 138 3.90 -12.29 7.16
CA PRO A 138 4.77 -13.47 7.14
C PRO A 138 5.20 -13.92 5.74
N ALA A 139 4.96 -13.12 4.70
CA ALA A 139 5.20 -13.47 3.31
C ALA A 139 6.13 -12.46 2.61
N SER A 140 7.09 -12.97 1.85
CA SER A 140 7.92 -12.17 0.95
C SER A 140 7.43 -12.32 -0.49
N PRO A 141 7.28 -11.24 -1.27
CA PRO A 141 6.76 -11.34 -2.62
C PRO A 141 7.73 -12.03 -3.59
N ASP A 142 7.18 -12.91 -4.42
CA ASP A 142 7.85 -13.51 -5.58
C ASP A 142 7.68 -12.63 -6.83
N GLU A 143 6.51 -12.01 -6.96
CA GLU A 143 6.10 -11.17 -8.09
C GLU A 143 5.41 -9.89 -7.60
N GLY A 144 5.36 -8.84 -8.44
CA GLY A 144 4.73 -7.56 -8.11
C GLY A 144 3.84 -7.02 -9.23
N CYS A 145 3.48 -5.73 -9.17
CA CYS A 145 2.49 -5.14 -10.09
C CYS A 145 2.78 -5.33 -11.58
N ALA A 146 4.03 -5.20 -12.02
CA ALA A 146 4.38 -5.42 -13.42
C ALA A 146 4.04 -6.85 -13.91
N TRP A 147 4.10 -7.84 -13.03
CA TRP A 147 3.71 -9.21 -13.35
C TRP A 147 2.20 -9.33 -13.52
N VAL A 148 1.43 -8.72 -12.61
CA VAL A 148 -0.04 -8.68 -12.64
C VAL A 148 -0.54 -7.97 -13.89
N GLU A 149 -0.06 -6.75 -14.14
CA GLU A 149 -0.45 -5.92 -15.29
C GLU A 149 -0.22 -6.63 -16.63
N SER A 150 0.87 -7.40 -16.75
CA SER A 150 1.16 -8.16 -17.97
C SER A 150 0.18 -9.32 -18.23
N ARG A 151 -0.69 -9.65 -17.26
CA ARG A 151 -1.64 -10.77 -17.27
C ARG A 151 -3.10 -10.34 -17.04
N ALA A 152 -3.36 -9.11 -16.64
CA ALA A 152 -4.68 -8.58 -16.28
C ALA A 152 -5.74 -8.52 -17.42
N GLY A 153 -5.42 -8.97 -18.63
CA GLY A 153 -6.30 -8.90 -19.81
C GLY A 153 -7.40 -9.97 -19.90
N GLY A 154 -7.60 -10.78 -18.86
CA GLY A 154 -8.54 -11.89 -18.80
C GLY A 154 -8.35 -12.66 -17.50
N ASP A 155 -8.67 -13.96 -17.49
CA ASP A 155 -8.52 -14.77 -16.27
C ASP A 155 -7.07 -14.79 -15.77
N LEU A 156 -6.92 -14.67 -14.45
CA LEU A 156 -5.62 -14.67 -13.77
C LEU A 156 -5.59 -15.81 -12.75
N THR A 157 -4.50 -16.58 -12.75
CA THR A 157 -4.26 -17.61 -11.74
C THR A 157 -2.96 -17.35 -11.01
N ILE A 158 -3.02 -17.31 -9.68
CA ILE A 158 -1.90 -17.20 -8.76
C ILE A 158 -1.75 -18.57 -8.08
N ASP A 159 -0.70 -19.31 -8.43
CA ASP A 159 -0.55 -20.71 -8.07
C ASP A 159 0.74 -20.92 -7.26
N GLY A 160 0.60 -20.97 -5.94
CA GLY A 160 1.71 -21.21 -5.00
C GLY A 160 2.81 -20.15 -4.97
N ILE A 161 2.54 -18.94 -5.44
CA ILE A 161 3.44 -17.79 -5.39
C ILE A 161 2.85 -16.67 -4.53
N THR A 162 3.71 -15.78 -4.03
CA THR A 162 3.31 -14.55 -3.34
C THR A 162 3.36 -13.37 -4.30
N VAL A 163 2.25 -12.67 -4.48
CA VAL A 163 2.13 -11.48 -5.34
C VAL A 163 1.93 -10.25 -4.45
N ALA A 164 2.77 -9.23 -4.62
CA ALA A 164 2.61 -7.92 -3.99
C ALA A 164 2.12 -6.89 -5.01
N CYS A 165 0.81 -6.84 -5.16
CA CYS A 165 0.10 -5.81 -5.90
C CYS A 165 -1.38 -5.97 -5.65
N ASP A 166 -2.12 -4.87 -5.85
CA ASP A 166 -3.54 -4.97 -6.09
C ASP A 166 -3.77 -5.73 -7.40
N VAL A 167 -4.70 -6.67 -7.37
CA VAL A 167 -4.99 -7.59 -8.46
C VAL A 167 -6.34 -7.22 -9.06
N GLU A 168 -6.31 -6.41 -10.12
CA GLU A 168 -7.52 -5.99 -10.83
C GLU A 168 -7.62 -6.70 -12.20
N THR A 169 -8.73 -7.40 -12.44
CA THR A 169 -9.08 -7.87 -13.78
C THR A 169 -10.58 -8.06 -13.98
N SER A 170 -11.05 -7.85 -15.21
CA SER A 170 -12.43 -8.18 -15.60
C SER A 170 -12.73 -9.69 -15.70
N GLY A 171 -11.71 -10.54 -15.62
CA GLY A 171 -11.81 -11.99 -15.75
C GLY A 171 -12.02 -12.71 -14.42
N THR A 172 -11.94 -14.03 -14.44
CA THR A 172 -11.90 -14.83 -13.21
C THR A 172 -10.52 -14.75 -12.55
N ILE A 173 -10.48 -14.55 -11.25
CA ILE A 173 -9.25 -14.60 -10.45
C ILE A 173 -9.25 -15.90 -9.65
N THR A 174 -8.19 -16.70 -9.78
CA THR A 174 -8.02 -17.91 -8.98
C THR A 174 -6.73 -17.86 -8.19
N VAL A 175 -6.79 -18.02 -6.87
CA VAL A 175 -5.62 -18.14 -6.00
C VAL A 175 -5.61 -19.51 -5.36
N LYS A 176 -4.53 -20.27 -5.53
CA LYS A 176 -4.51 -21.65 -5.05
C LYS A 176 -3.15 -22.16 -4.63
N GLN A 177 -3.14 -23.34 -4.00
CA GLN A 177 -1.94 -24.11 -3.64
C GLN A 177 -0.92 -23.31 -2.80
N GLY A 178 -1.40 -22.49 -1.88
CA GLY A 178 -0.61 -21.63 -1.01
C GLY A 178 -0.31 -20.27 -1.63
N GLY A 179 -0.95 -19.94 -2.75
CA GLY A 179 -0.87 -18.61 -3.37
C GLY A 179 -1.21 -17.53 -2.34
N THR A 180 -0.44 -16.46 -2.34
CA THR A 180 -0.58 -15.36 -1.40
C THR A 180 -0.69 -14.04 -2.15
N VAL A 181 -1.62 -13.18 -1.74
CA VAL A 181 -1.78 -11.83 -2.29
C VAL A 181 -1.58 -10.81 -1.18
N LEU A 182 -0.70 -9.84 -1.41
CA LEU A 182 -0.45 -8.68 -0.58
C LEU A 182 -0.96 -7.44 -1.34
N GLY A 183 -2.24 -7.13 -1.15
CA GLY A 183 -2.97 -6.17 -1.97
C GLY A 183 -4.46 -6.54 -2.08
N ASP A 184 -5.24 -5.57 -2.54
CA ASP A 184 -6.67 -5.77 -2.77
C ASP A 184 -6.90 -6.58 -4.06
N ILE A 185 -8.05 -7.24 -4.16
CA ILE A 185 -8.41 -8.06 -5.32
C ILE A 185 -9.74 -7.54 -5.88
N ASP A 186 -9.75 -7.12 -7.15
CA ASP A 186 -10.95 -6.70 -7.90
C ASP A 186 -11.13 -7.61 -9.12
N GLY A 187 -12.24 -8.35 -9.16
CA GLY A 187 -12.47 -9.43 -10.11
C GLY A 187 -13.89 -9.54 -10.69
N GLY A 188 -14.00 -10.39 -11.70
CA GLY A 188 -15.27 -10.95 -12.15
C GLY A 188 -15.80 -11.97 -11.14
N ASP A 189 -15.43 -13.23 -11.39
CA ASP A 189 -15.61 -14.33 -10.43
C ASP A 189 -14.28 -14.56 -9.69
N ILE A 190 -14.31 -14.89 -8.42
CA ILE A 190 -13.10 -15.10 -7.61
C ILE A 190 -13.15 -16.48 -6.94
N ASP A 191 -12.07 -17.25 -7.07
CA ASP A 191 -11.96 -18.61 -6.53
C ASP A 191 -10.66 -18.76 -5.72
N PHE A 192 -10.80 -19.03 -4.43
CA PHE A 192 -9.68 -19.27 -3.53
C PHE A 192 -9.68 -20.71 -3.00
N ASP A 193 -8.60 -21.45 -3.25
CA ASP A 193 -8.42 -22.82 -2.72
C ASP A 193 -7.04 -22.98 -2.08
N ASN A 194 -7.01 -23.02 -0.74
CA ASN A 194 -5.77 -23.04 0.04
C ASN A 194 -4.91 -21.81 -0.29
N ALA A 195 -5.44 -20.62 -0.05
CA ALA A 195 -4.78 -19.32 -0.30
C ALA A 195 -4.61 -18.48 0.99
N ASN A 196 -3.80 -17.43 0.90
CA ASN A 196 -3.70 -16.38 1.94
C ASN A 196 -3.87 -15.02 1.29
N ILE A 197 -4.95 -14.31 1.61
CA ILE A 197 -5.25 -13.00 1.05
C ILE A 197 -5.05 -11.97 2.16
N TYR A 198 -4.22 -10.97 1.90
CA TYR A 198 -3.94 -9.87 2.80
C TYR A 198 -4.37 -8.59 2.08
N GLY A 199 -5.63 -8.21 2.26
CA GLY A 199 -6.32 -7.19 1.46
C GLY A 199 -7.80 -7.52 1.29
N SER A 200 -8.56 -6.53 0.85
CA SER A 200 -10.00 -6.69 0.60
C SER A 200 -10.26 -7.32 -0.76
N VAL A 201 -11.44 -7.94 -0.89
CA VAL A 201 -11.85 -8.67 -2.09
C VAL A 201 -13.16 -8.07 -2.59
N ASP A 202 -13.13 -7.50 -3.78
CA ASP A 202 -14.28 -6.95 -4.49
C ASP A 202 -14.57 -7.80 -5.74
N ALA A 203 -15.77 -8.36 -5.85
CA ALA A 203 -16.18 -9.17 -6.98
C ALA A 203 -17.45 -8.63 -7.65
N SER A 204 -17.38 -8.36 -8.95
CA SER A 204 -18.58 -8.02 -9.73
C SER A 204 -19.53 -9.20 -10.00
N LYS A 205 -19.17 -10.40 -9.51
CA LYS A 205 -19.99 -11.61 -9.51
C LYS A 205 -19.78 -12.37 -8.19
N GLY A 206 -19.49 -13.67 -8.21
CA GLY A 206 -19.40 -14.49 -7.01
C GLY A 206 -17.98 -14.70 -6.50
N VAL A 207 -17.88 -15.17 -5.25
CA VAL A 207 -16.63 -15.50 -4.55
C VAL A 207 -16.76 -16.88 -3.91
N ASP A 208 -15.85 -17.80 -4.27
CA ASP A 208 -15.73 -19.13 -3.68
C ASP A 208 -14.47 -19.19 -2.80
N VAL A 209 -14.59 -19.60 -1.53
CA VAL A 209 -13.48 -19.59 -0.56
C VAL A 209 -13.35 -20.93 0.17
N SER A 210 -12.31 -21.70 -0.14
CA SER A 210 -12.01 -23.01 0.47
C SER A 210 -10.62 -23.07 1.09
N ASN A 211 -10.51 -23.57 2.33
CA ASN A 211 -9.26 -23.70 3.10
C ASN A 211 -8.39 -22.43 3.08
N THR A 212 -9.00 -21.24 3.05
CA THR A 212 -8.31 -19.99 2.75
C THR A 212 -8.46 -19.00 3.90
N SER A 213 -7.40 -18.24 4.19
CA SER A 213 -7.48 -17.08 5.08
C SER A 213 -7.60 -15.81 4.26
N VAL A 214 -8.64 -15.02 4.50
CA VAL A 214 -8.79 -13.66 3.97
C VAL A 214 -8.69 -12.69 5.13
N ASP A 215 -7.64 -11.88 5.12
CA ASP A 215 -7.43 -10.82 6.10
C ASP A 215 -7.86 -9.47 5.50
N GLY A 216 -9.18 -9.27 5.49
CA GLY A 216 -9.88 -8.20 4.79
C GLY A 216 -11.38 -8.51 4.67
N SER A 217 -12.14 -7.60 4.05
CA SER A 217 -13.55 -7.83 3.73
C SER A 217 -13.71 -8.55 2.40
N ILE A 218 -14.88 -9.16 2.20
CA ILE A 218 -15.32 -9.67 0.90
C ILE A 218 -16.61 -8.92 0.54
N ASP A 219 -16.64 -8.23 -0.60
CA ASP A 219 -17.84 -7.64 -1.18
C ASP A 219 -18.08 -8.22 -2.57
N ALA A 220 -19.28 -8.74 -2.81
CA ALA A 220 -19.63 -9.40 -4.05
C ALA A 220 -21.02 -8.98 -4.54
N ASP A 221 -21.14 -8.64 -5.81
CA ASP A 221 -22.45 -8.43 -6.45
C ASP A 221 -23.25 -9.74 -6.58
N GLY A 222 -22.56 -10.89 -6.55
CA GLY A 222 -23.09 -12.24 -6.68
C GLY A 222 -23.03 -13.05 -5.39
N ASP A 223 -23.07 -14.38 -5.53
CA ASP A 223 -23.09 -15.30 -4.39
C ASP A 223 -21.69 -15.44 -3.76
N VAL A 224 -21.63 -15.56 -2.43
CA VAL A 224 -20.40 -15.78 -1.68
C VAL A 224 -20.50 -17.12 -0.94
N ASP A 225 -19.66 -18.06 -1.32
CA ASP A 225 -19.58 -19.40 -0.73
C ASP A 225 -18.29 -19.54 0.08
N ILE A 226 -18.40 -19.63 1.41
CA ILE A 226 -17.25 -19.78 2.32
C ILE A 226 -17.29 -21.17 2.96
N ASP A 227 -16.35 -22.00 2.52
CA ASP A 227 -16.29 -23.42 2.79
C ASP A 227 -15.26 -23.81 3.85
N ALA A 228 -15.24 -25.11 4.15
CA ALA A 228 -14.55 -25.64 5.31
C ALA A 228 -13.07 -25.23 5.40
N GLY A 229 -12.65 -24.82 6.60
CA GLY A 229 -11.28 -24.44 6.89
C GLY A 229 -10.91 -23.03 6.46
N SER A 230 -11.87 -22.23 5.99
CA SER A 230 -11.67 -20.83 5.65
C SER A 230 -11.98 -19.88 6.81
N THR A 231 -11.27 -18.75 6.84
CA THR A 231 -11.47 -17.64 7.79
C THR A 231 -11.50 -16.31 7.05
N VAL A 232 -12.43 -15.41 7.41
CA VAL A 232 -12.48 -14.02 6.92
C VAL A 232 -12.46 -13.08 8.13
N SER A 233 -11.49 -12.18 8.21
CA SER A 233 -11.31 -11.32 9.40
C SER A 233 -12.27 -10.13 9.46
N ALA A 234 -12.89 -9.76 8.33
CA ALA A 234 -13.80 -8.63 8.27
C ALA A 234 -15.18 -9.01 7.74
N ALA A 235 -16.00 -8.00 7.42
CA ALA A 235 -17.36 -8.19 6.94
C ALA A 235 -17.39 -8.90 5.57
N VAL A 236 -18.46 -9.64 5.33
CA VAL A 236 -18.76 -10.31 4.06
C VAL A 236 -20.13 -9.85 3.55
N SER A 237 -20.18 -9.35 2.32
CA SER A 237 -21.41 -8.99 1.62
C SER A 237 -21.57 -9.73 0.29
N GLY A 238 -22.82 -10.12 -0.02
CA GLY A 238 -23.15 -10.85 -1.23
C GLY A 238 -24.64 -10.82 -1.59
N ALA A 239 -25.00 -11.29 -2.79
CA ALA A 239 -26.38 -11.55 -3.16
C ALA A 239 -27.00 -12.66 -2.30
N ASN A 240 -26.26 -13.75 -2.13
CA ASN A 240 -26.47 -14.80 -1.14
C ASN A 240 -25.13 -15.08 -0.47
N VAL A 241 -25.14 -15.43 0.82
CA VAL A 241 -23.91 -15.77 1.55
C VAL A 241 -24.11 -17.14 2.21
N ASP A 242 -23.38 -18.14 1.72
CA ASP A 242 -23.40 -19.49 2.26
C ASP A 242 -22.10 -19.76 3.03
N LEU A 243 -22.24 -20.21 4.28
CA LEU A 243 -21.14 -20.53 5.19
C LEU A 243 -21.19 -22.01 5.57
N SER A 244 -20.10 -22.74 5.36
CA SER A 244 -20.03 -24.18 5.60
C SER A 244 -18.72 -24.53 6.33
N LYS A 245 -18.79 -24.73 7.65
CA LYS A 245 -17.62 -25.06 8.51
C LYS A 245 -16.47 -24.04 8.40
N ALA A 246 -16.82 -22.77 8.25
CA ALA A 246 -15.89 -21.65 8.20
C ALA A 246 -16.21 -20.61 9.29
N THR A 247 -15.29 -19.66 9.46
CA THR A 247 -15.42 -18.57 10.44
C THR A 247 -15.36 -17.23 9.73
N VAL A 248 -16.25 -16.31 10.09
CA VAL A 248 -16.19 -14.91 9.70
C VAL A 248 -16.20 -14.07 10.97
N GLU A 249 -15.19 -13.24 11.16
CA GLU A 249 -15.07 -12.40 12.36
C GLU A 249 -15.94 -11.14 12.28
N GLY A 250 -16.18 -10.64 11.07
CA GLY A 250 -17.09 -9.52 10.84
C GLY A 250 -18.55 -9.93 10.60
N ALA A 251 -19.37 -8.94 10.23
CA ALA A 251 -20.78 -9.15 9.93
C ALA A 251 -20.99 -9.86 8.58
N LEU A 252 -22.07 -10.64 8.48
CA LEU A 252 -22.56 -11.16 7.19
C LEU A 252 -23.75 -10.32 6.73
N VAL A 253 -23.70 -9.82 5.50
CA VAL A 253 -24.80 -9.07 4.88
C VAL A 253 -25.18 -9.71 3.56
N ALA A 254 -26.45 -10.04 3.38
CA ALA A 254 -26.94 -10.58 2.12
C ALA A 254 -28.17 -9.84 1.59
N ASP A 255 -28.16 -9.57 0.29
CA ASP A 255 -29.34 -9.00 -0.38
C ASP A 255 -30.52 -9.97 -0.38
N ASN A 256 -30.30 -11.29 -0.37
CA ASN A 256 -31.38 -12.27 -0.43
C ASN A 256 -31.31 -13.28 0.72
N GLN A 257 -30.25 -14.07 0.83
CA GLN A 257 -30.21 -15.18 1.78
C GLN A 257 -28.86 -15.30 2.47
N ILE A 258 -28.89 -15.65 3.76
CA ILE A 258 -27.74 -16.22 4.47
C ILE A 258 -28.06 -17.67 4.84
N ALA A 259 -27.19 -18.61 4.49
CA ALA A 259 -27.26 -19.97 5.02
C ALA A 259 -25.94 -20.34 5.72
N ALA A 260 -25.99 -20.74 6.98
CA ALA A 260 -24.79 -21.14 7.72
C ALA A 260 -24.95 -22.55 8.30
N SER A 261 -24.07 -23.45 7.89
CA SER A 261 -23.99 -24.82 8.39
C SER A 261 -22.66 -25.10 9.09
N ASN A 262 -22.70 -25.37 10.40
CA ASN A 262 -21.51 -25.53 11.24
C ASN A 262 -20.55 -24.32 11.16
N GLY A 263 -21.07 -23.14 10.87
CA GLY A 263 -20.30 -21.91 10.73
C GLY A 263 -20.21 -21.11 12.02
N VAL A 264 -19.25 -20.21 12.09
CA VAL A 264 -19.11 -19.21 13.16
C VAL A 264 -19.09 -17.83 12.53
N VAL A 265 -19.96 -16.95 13.01
CA VAL A 265 -19.94 -15.50 12.72
C VAL A 265 -19.75 -14.80 14.05
N GLU A 266 -18.72 -13.98 14.22
CA GLU A 266 -18.46 -13.33 15.50
C GLU A 266 -19.29 -12.05 15.71
N ASP A 267 -19.86 -11.50 14.64
CA ASP A 267 -20.67 -10.28 14.64
C ASP A 267 -22.15 -10.56 14.25
N ASP A 268 -22.87 -9.51 13.89
CA ASP A 268 -24.25 -9.54 13.40
C ASP A 268 -24.39 -10.25 12.03
N ILE A 269 -25.57 -10.78 11.76
CA ILE A 269 -25.96 -11.22 10.40
C ILE A 269 -27.22 -10.48 9.95
N ALA A 270 -27.26 -10.07 8.69
CA ALA A 270 -28.40 -9.36 8.12
C ALA A 270 -28.73 -9.87 6.71
N ALA A 271 -29.94 -10.38 6.51
CA ALA A 271 -30.43 -10.76 5.19
C ALA A 271 -31.81 -10.15 4.90
N SER A 272 -31.96 -9.53 3.72
CA SER A 272 -33.25 -8.95 3.32
C SER A 272 -34.33 -10.01 3.05
N GLY A 273 -33.90 -11.24 2.73
CA GLY A 273 -34.76 -12.42 2.63
C GLY A 273 -34.56 -13.37 3.81
N ASN A 274 -34.11 -14.59 3.53
CA ASN A 274 -34.13 -15.69 4.49
C ASN A 274 -32.78 -15.84 5.22
N VAL A 275 -32.85 -16.33 6.45
CA VAL A 275 -31.68 -16.79 7.20
C VAL A 275 -31.92 -18.24 7.65
N ASP A 276 -31.03 -19.15 7.26
CA ASP A 276 -31.04 -20.56 7.66
C ASP A 276 -29.76 -20.89 8.44
N LEU A 277 -29.90 -21.29 9.70
CA LEU A 277 -28.78 -21.64 10.58
C LEU A 277 -28.88 -23.09 11.05
N ASP A 278 -27.96 -23.96 10.65
CA ASP A 278 -27.81 -25.32 11.19
C ASP A 278 -26.48 -25.53 11.91
N SER A 279 -26.55 -25.80 13.21
CA SER A 279 -25.38 -26.12 14.03
C SER A 279 -24.31 -25.00 14.03
N SER A 280 -24.74 -23.75 13.88
CA SER A 280 -23.88 -22.57 13.70
C SER A 280 -23.90 -21.65 14.91
N THR A 281 -22.93 -20.76 15.02
CA THR A 281 -22.85 -19.74 16.08
C THR A 281 -22.81 -18.35 15.46
N VAL A 282 -23.67 -17.45 15.91
CA VAL A 282 -23.65 -16.02 15.59
C VAL A 282 -23.43 -15.27 16.90
N GLY A 283 -22.36 -14.48 16.96
CA GLY A 283 -21.96 -13.71 18.13
C GLY A 283 -22.86 -12.51 18.38
N GLY A 284 -23.32 -11.87 17.30
CA GLY A 284 -24.28 -10.78 17.32
C GLY A 284 -25.73 -11.23 17.10
N HIS A 285 -26.54 -10.29 16.64
CA HIS A 285 -27.95 -10.46 16.32
C HIS A 285 -28.18 -10.84 14.87
N ALA A 286 -29.23 -11.64 14.63
CA ALA A 286 -29.78 -11.87 13.31
C ALA A 286 -30.89 -10.86 12.98
N PHE A 287 -30.73 -10.15 11.86
CA PHE A 287 -31.69 -9.23 11.24
C PHE A 287 -32.25 -9.87 9.96
N VAL A 288 -33.55 -10.12 9.92
CA VAL A 288 -34.18 -10.97 8.90
C VAL A 288 -35.37 -10.26 8.28
N GLY A 289 -35.45 -10.23 6.95
CA GLY A 289 -36.56 -9.60 6.22
C GLY A 289 -37.69 -10.56 5.83
N SER A 290 -37.41 -11.87 5.76
CA SER A 290 -38.39 -12.92 5.44
C SER A 290 -38.39 -14.04 6.48
N ASP A 291 -37.96 -15.26 6.16
CA ASP A 291 -38.06 -16.42 7.05
C ASP A 291 -36.74 -16.64 7.82
N PHE A 292 -36.86 -17.02 9.09
CA PHE A 292 -35.73 -17.42 9.94
C PHE A 292 -35.89 -18.89 10.33
N ASP A 293 -35.03 -19.75 9.78
CA ASP A 293 -34.88 -21.15 10.20
C ASP A 293 -33.62 -21.30 11.03
N CYS A 294 -33.72 -21.96 12.17
CA CYS A 294 -32.64 -22.07 13.14
C CYS A 294 -32.75 -23.42 13.85
N SER A 295 -31.74 -24.26 13.64
CA SER A 295 -31.63 -25.60 14.19
C SER A 295 -30.26 -25.81 14.82
N ASN A 296 -30.21 -26.22 16.10
CA ASN A 296 -28.97 -26.51 16.84
C ASN A 296 -27.95 -25.35 16.87
N SER A 297 -28.39 -24.12 16.63
CA SER A 297 -27.53 -22.94 16.53
C SER A 297 -27.71 -22.01 17.74
N THR A 298 -26.76 -21.09 17.91
CA THR A 298 -26.84 -19.99 18.88
C THR A 298 -26.72 -18.64 18.20
N VAL A 299 -27.50 -17.66 18.65
CA VAL A 299 -27.48 -16.27 18.17
C VAL A 299 -27.50 -15.35 19.38
N ASP A 300 -26.55 -14.42 19.49
CA ASP A 300 -26.35 -13.54 20.65
C ASP A 300 -26.34 -14.31 21.99
N GLY A 301 -25.72 -15.48 21.99
CA GLY A 301 -25.66 -16.38 23.15
C GLY A 301 -26.95 -17.15 23.49
N ASP A 302 -28.08 -16.85 22.84
CA ASP A 302 -29.34 -17.57 23.00
C ASP A 302 -29.44 -18.77 22.05
N GLN A 303 -30.12 -19.84 22.49
CA GLN A 303 -30.41 -20.99 21.63
C GLN A 303 -31.56 -20.64 20.67
N CYS A 304 -31.61 -21.27 19.48
CA CYS A 304 -32.68 -21.06 18.49
C CYS A 304 -34.11 -21.09 19.07
N ALA A 305 -34.37 -21.94 20.07
CA ALA A 305 -35.69 -22.09 20.67
C ALA A 305 -36.15 -20.87 21.49
N ASP A 306 -35.20 -20.08 21.99
CA ASP A 306 -35.44 -18.93 22.87
C ASP A 306 -35.14 -17.58 22.16
N TYR A 307 -34.47 -17.62 21.01
CA TYR A 307 -34.13 -16.43 20.23
C TYR A 307 -35.28 -15.95 19.34
N SER A 308 -35.34 -14.65 19.08
CA SER A 308 -36.26 -14.05 18.10
C SER A 308 -35.48 -13.07 17.22
N PRO A 309 -35.53 -13.20 15.87
CA PRO A 309 -34.80 -12.32 14.98
C PRO A 309 -35.34 -10.89 15.02
N ARG A 310 -34.46 -9.94 14.68
CA ARG A 310 -34.80 -8.52 14.51
C ARG A 310 -35.28 -8.28 13.09
N ASN A 311 -35.98 -7.16 12.89
CA ASN A 311 -36.39 -6.74 11.56
C ASN A 311 -35.16 -6.24 10.78
N TYR A 312 -35.01 -6.69 9.54
CA TYR A 312 -33.98 -6.20 8.63
C TYR A 312 -33.90 -4.68 8.51
N ASP A 313 -35.03 -3.97 8.55
CA ASP A 313 -35.07 -2.50 8.48
C ASP A 313 -34.45 -1.79 9.71
N GLU A 314 -34.07 -2.54 10.75
CA GLU A 314 -33.41 -2.04 11.97
C GLU A 314 -31.88 -2.21 11.96
N TYR A 315 -31.34 -2.86 10.93
CA TYR A 315 -29.90 -3.02 10.72
C TYR A 315 -29.26 -1.69 10.31
#